data_AF-A9BA17-F1
#
_entry.id   AF-A9BA17-F1
#
_cell.length_a   1.000
_cell.length_b   1.000
_cell.length_c   1.000
_cell.angle_alpha   90.00
_cell.angle_beta   90.00
_cell.angle_gamma   90.00
#
_symmetry.space_group_name_H-M   'P 1'
#
loop_
_entity.id
_entity.type
_entity.pdbx_description
1 polymer ?
#
loop_
_entity_poly.entity_id
_entity_poly.type
_entity_poly.pdbx_seq_one_letter_code
_entity_poly.pdbx_strand_id
1 'polypeptide(L)'
;MKNSFFLKSTDEKSIALRVKQLEIGNVGFYSVGLYPASLAYNCAMLSEESRLLLAPREGRELLGAFSSESLQDMEDIYIRRMKNMATHLVDGSLCVNTLSYLLLNCELVVLSANSNYIEDDLKEACRLRDELNREEVVIACLVGSFCHDELTSRSYLLCQEQPNLAFFSGFHRHGALRNPCDSFTANFCHPEAITALFGSRLLDKLSPNIQVTPGIHNIEGQYIKAAKNISSIFAGFAHTYHKDNPGLLPTLLTLLLDQCLDQAAKVSMKRIDRKALYEQQLFPITELGYGVQLIEAAILRDGGMATVRDHTFSQLTAMVADVKGSMMQPQTGKPTRNFQVGQILATKMLALNRCPSGLEELIDWCQSLGLRRGGLEGITSLQYWPMILESYSIQLEDASMINLLYISIFGTNEARKIAYEVLSNSRELTTYCKESVKPIEGEKFTKLLDRLRDKNAEQIIVKSIASNFIDNNEIANYLDDYTAIQEKPSYSTQLIRLIQDL
;
A
#
# COMPACT_ATOMS: atom_id res chain seq x y z
N MET A 1 7.94 20.51 -7.42
CA MET A 1 6.69 21.18 -7.86
C MET A 1 6.04 21.95 -6.69
N LYS A 2 5.54 23.18 -6.89
CA LYS A 2 4.54 23.79 -5.97
C LYS A 2 3.16 23.28 -6.36
N ASN A 3 2.37 22.81 -5.39
CA ASN A 3 1.08 22.19 -5.64
C ASN A 3 0.14 22.59 -4.50
N SER A 4 -0.76 23.51 -4.77
CA SER A 4 -1.68 24.05 -3.77
C SER A 4 -2.80 24.76 -4.50
N PHE A 5 -3.97 24.83 -3.89
CA PHE A 5 -5.10 25.56 -4.46
C PHE A 5 -4.91 27.08 -4.46
N PHE A 6 -3.92 27.58 -3.72
CA PHE A 6 -3.72 29.02 -3.52
C PHE A 6 -2.36 29.48 -4.05
N LEU A 7 -2.38 30.56 -4.86
CA LEU A 7 -1.16 31.33 -5.13
C LEU A 7 -0.58 31.90 -3.83
N LYS A 8 0.71 32.24 -3.83
CA LYS A 8 1.35 32.96 -2.71
C LYS A 8 0.90 34.44 -2.71
N SER A 9 -0.41 34.66 -2.59
CA SER A 9 -1.03 35.97 -2.48
C SER A 9 -1.38 36.22 -1.03
N THR A 10 -1.14 37.43 -0.54
CA THR A 10 -1.62 37.91 0.76
C THR A 10 -2.90 38.73 0.63
N ASP A 11 -3.45 38.87 -0.60
CA ASP A 11 -4.68 39.61 -0.83
C ASP A 11 -5.89 38.78 -0.39
N GLU A 12 -6.50 39.20 0.72
CA GLU A 12 -7.69 38.55 1.31
C GLU A 12 -8.85 38.43 0.33
N LYS A 13 -9.03 39.40 -0.58
CA LYS A 13 -10.13 39.37 -1.56
C LYS A 13 -9.92 38.27 -2.60
N SER A 14 -8.70 38.16 -3.14
CA SER A 14 -8.32 37.09 -4.06
C SER A 14 -8.46 35.71 -3.39
N ILE A 15 -8.00 35.57 -2.14
CA ILE A 15 -8.15 34.33 -1.38
C ILE A 15 -9.64 33.98 -1.18
N ALA A 16 -10.46 34.95 -0.77
CA ALA A 16 -11.89 34.73 -0.56
C ALA A 16 -12.62 34.35 -1.86
N LEU A 17 -12.21 34.93 -3.00
CA LEU A 17 -12.71 34.54 -4.31
C LEU A 17 -12.31 33.10 -4.64
N ARG A 18 -11.05 32.72 -4.40
CA ARG A 18 -10.54 31.37 -4.65
C ARG A 18 -11.28 30.33 -3.81
N VAL A 19 -11.52 30.60 -2.54
CA VAL A 19 -12.32 29.72 -1.66
C VAL A 19 -13.71 29.45 -2.24
N LYS A 20 -14.39 30.48 -2.78
CA LYS A 20 -15.71 30.33 -3.43
C LYS A 20 -15.63 29.53 -4.73
N GLN A 21 -14.55 29.69 -5.51
CA GLN A 21 -14.34 28.88 -6.72
C GLN A 21 -14.17 27.39 -6.37
N LEU A 22 -13.36 27.08 -5.35
CA LEU A 22 -13.17 25.71 -4.88
C LEU A 22 -14.46 25.06 -4.39
N GLU A 23 -15.43 25.84 -3.88
CA GLU A 23 -16.71 25.28 -3.44
C GLU A 23 -17.52 24.65 -4.58
N ILE A 24 -17.38 25.18 -5.80
CA ILE A 24 -18.09 24.75 -7.01
C ILE A 24 -17.17 24.06 -8.03
N GLY A 25 -15.90 23.85 -7.70
CA GLY A 25 -14.88 23.34 -8.59
C GLY A 25 -15.13 21.92 -9.09
N ASN A 26 -14.62 21.62 -10.28
CA ASN A 26 -14.65 20.27 -10.85
C ASN A 26 -13.42 19.45 -10.43
N VAL A 27 -13.58 18.13 -10.42
CA VAL A 27 -12.50 17.15 -10.26
C VAL A 27 -12.31 16.39 -11.57
N GLY A 28 -11.06 16.26 -12.01
CA GLY A 28 -10.70 15.52 -13.22
C GLY A 28 -10.02 14.19 -12.89
N PHE A 29 -10.42 13.09 -13.54
CA PHE A 29 -9.62 11.87 -13.58
C PHE A 29 -8.98 11.68 -14.96
N TYR A 30 -7.65 11.61 -14.97
CA TYR A 30 -6.87 11.31 -16.17
C TYR A 30 -6.37 9.86 -16.16
N SER A 31 -6.33 9.23 -17.35
CA SER A 31 -6.02 7.81 -17.54
C SER A 31 -7.03 6.89 -16.84
N VAL A 32 -8.29 6.98 -17.25
CA VAL A 32 -9.46 6.28 -16.66
C VAL A 32 -9.30 4.75 -16.63
N GLY A 33 -8.74 4.24 -15.52
CA GLY A 33 -8.69 2.82 -15.19
C GLY A 33 -9.96 2.33 -14.48
N LEU A 34 -9.93 1.09 -13.99
CA LEU A 34 -11.10 0.45 -13.37
C LEU A 34 -11.62 1.22 -12.14
N TYR A 35 -10.71 1.75 -11.31
CA TYR A 35 -11.09 2.54 -10.13
C TYR A 35 -11.80 3.84 -10.52
N PRO A 36 -11.17 4.75 -11.29
CA PRO A 36 -11.84 5.97 -11.77
C PRO A 36 -13.14 5.72 -12.52
N ALA A 37 -13.17 4.70 -13.40
CA ALA A 37 -14.35 4.36 -14.17
C ALA A 37 -15.50 3.91 -13.26
N SER A 38 -15.21 3.10 -12.23
CA SER A 38 -16.23 2.62 -11.30
C SER A 38 -16.75 3.74 -10.39
N LEU A 39 -15.88 4.68 -9.98
CA LEU A 39 -16.30 5.88 -9.25
C LEU A 39 -17.15 6.80 -10.13
N ALA A 40 -16.76 7.01 -11.38
CA ALA A 40 -17.55 7.79 -12.33
C ALA A 40 -18.93 7.18 -12.60
N TYR A 41 -19.02 5.86 -12.70
CA TYR A 41 -20.30 5.18 -12.81
C TYR A 41 -21.15 5.40 -11.56
N ASN A 42 -20.57 5.30 -10.36
CA ASN A 42 -21.25 5.62 -9.11
C ASN A 42 -21.80 7.05 -9.09
N CYS A 43 -20.97 8.04 -9.50
CA CYS A 43 -21.39 9.43 -9.64
C CYS A 43 -22.54 9.58 -10.64
N ALA A 44 -22.49 8.86 -11.78
CA ALA A 44 -23.53 8.89 -12.80
C ALA A 44 -24.87 8.32 -12.30
N MET A 45 -24.82 7.33 -11.41
CA MET A 45 -26.01 6.74 -10.80
C MET A 45 -26.69 7.69 -9.81
N LEU A 46 -25.90 8.39 -9.00
CA LEU A 46 -26.38 9.04 -7.78
C LEU A 46 -26.49 10.57 -7.89
N SER A 47 -25.90 11.17 -8.93
CA SER A 47 -26.01 12.60 -9.20
C SER A 47 -26.41 12.87 -10.65
N GLU A 48 -27.35 13.80 -10.84
CA GLU A 48 -27.71 14.30 -12.17
C GLU A 48 -26.71 15.35 -12.67
N GLU A 49 -26.14 16.13 -11.76
CA GLU A 49 -25.08 17.10 -12.02
C GLU A 49 -23.77 16.58 -11.44
N SER A 50 -22.92 16.02 -12.29
CA SER A 50 -21.61 15.56 -11.85
C SER A 50 -20.56 16.64 -12.07
N ARG A 51 -19.81 16.95 -11.01
CA ARG A 51 -18.60 17.79 -11.07
C ARG A 51 -17.37 16.99 -11.45
N LEU A 52 -17.56 15.75 -11.89
CA LEU A 52 -16.50 14.88 -12.33
C LEU A 52 -16.31 15.00 -13.84
N LEU A 53 -15.08 15.28 -14.25
CA LEU A 53 -14.63 15.22 -15.63
C LEU A 53 -13.67 14.05 -15.79
N LEU A 54 -13.74 13.39 -16.94
CA LEU A 54 -12.91 12.23 -17.27
C LEU A 54 -12.11 12.53 -18.52
N ALA A 55 -10.86 12.08 -18.57
CA ALA A 55 -10.07 12.08 -19.80
C ALA A 55 -9.34 10.73 -19.91
N PRO A 56 -9.77 9.83 -20.82
CA PRO A 56 -9.00 8.64 -21.11
C PRO A 56 -7.65 9.04 -21.70
N ARG A 57 -6.60 8.23 -21.44
CA ARG A 57 -5.31 8.40 -22.11
C ARG A 57 -5.50 8.24 -23.62
N GLU A 58 -4.71 8.96 -24.42
CA GLU A 58 -4.73 8.80 -25.87
C GLU A 58 -4.60 7.32 -26.28
N GLY A 59 -5.43 6.90 -27.24
CA GLY A 59 -5.52 5.50 -27.70
C GLY A 59 -6.26 4.54 -26.75
N ARG A 60 -6.84 5.02 -25.64
CA ARG A 60 -7.68 4.21 -24.74
C ARG A 60 -9.16 4.58 -24.83
N GLU A 61 -10.01 3.57 -24.70
CA GLU A 61 -11.45 3.76 -24.60
C GLU A 61 -11.87 4.03 -23.15
N LEU A 62 -12.85 4.93 -22.95
CA LEU A 62 -13.38 5.30 -21.65
C LEU A 62 -13.85 4.10 -20.81
N LEU A 63 -14.55 3.17 -21.45
CA LEU A 63 -15.13 1.98 -20.81
C LEU A 63 -14.23 0.74 -20.94
N GLY A 64 -13.05 0.88 -21.55
CA GLY A 64 -12.16 -0.25 -21.86
C GLY A 64 -11.58 -0.96 -20.63
N ALA A 65 -11.75 -0.38 -19.43
CA ALA A 65 -11.36 -1.00 -18.17
C ALA A 65 -12.40 -2.02 -17.64
N PHE A 66 -13.64 -1.98 -18.11
CA PHE A 66 -14.68 -2.93 -17.72
C PHE A 66 -14.61 -4.22 -18.55
N SER A 67 -14.91 -5.36 -17.91
CA SER A 67 -15.10 -6.62 -18.66
C SER A 67 -16.41 -6.56 -19.44
N SER A 68 -16.52 -7.36 -20.51
CA SER A 68 -17.77 -7.50 -21.28
C SER A 68 -18.95 -7.92 -20.40
N GLU A 69 -18.72 -8.81 -19.44
CA GLU A 69 -19.70 -9.20 -18.41
C GLU A 69 -20.13 -8.00 -17.56
N SER A 70 -19.17 -7.19 -17.07
CA SER A 70 -19.51 -6.00 -16.26
C SER A 70 -20.32 -4.97 -17.03
N LEU A 71 -20.08 -4.82 -18.35
CA LEU A 71 -20.80 -3.87 -19.19
C LEU A 71 -22.25 -4.30 -19.46
N GLN A 72 -22.54 -5.60 -19.47
CA GLN A 72 -23.91 -6.11 -19.65
C GLN A 72 -24.81 -5.77 -18.46
N ASP A 73 -24.24 -5.69 -17.26
CA ASP A 73 -24.96 -5.36 -16.03
C ASP A 73 -25.12 -3.84 -15.80
N MET A 74 -24.52 -3.00 -16.66
CA MET A 74 -24.55 -1.54 -16.52
C MET A 74 -25.70 -0.93 -17.30
N GLU A 75 -26.39 0.05 -16.70
CA GLU A 75 -27.51 0.73 -17.35
C GLU A 75 -27.02 1.79 -18.35
N ASP A 76 -27.64 1.79 -19.54
CA ASP A 76 -27.30 2.69 -20.65
C ASP A 76 -27.36 4.18 -20.28
N ILE A 77 -28.29 4.56 -19.41
CA ILE A 77 -28.44 5.95 -18.97
C ILE A 77 -27.21 6.44 -18.21
N TYR A 78 -26.64 5.60 -17.33
CA TYR A 78 -25.46 5.92 -16.55
C TYR A 78 -24.19 5.85 -17.41
N ILE A 79 -24.14 4.92 -18.36
CA ILE A 79 -23.08 4.89 -19.39
C ILE A 79 -23.08 6.19 -20.21
N ARG A 80 -24.26 6.69 -20.61
CA ARG A 80 -24.38 7.96 -21.35
C ARG A 80 -23.90 9.14 -20.51
N ARG A 81 -24.26 9.18 -19.22
CA ARG A 81 -23.76 10.20 -18.28
C ARG A 81 -22.24 10.16 -18.15
N MET A 82 -21.63 8.97 -18.04
CA MET A 82 -20.17 8.83 -18.04
C MET A 82 -19.54 9.34 -19.34
N LYS A 83 -20.13 9.06 -20.51
CA LYS A 83 -19.67 9.61 -21.78
C LYS A 83 -19.70 11.13 -21.77
N ASN A 84 -20.75 11.74 -21.23
CA ASN A 84 -20.84 13.20 -21.08
C ASN A 84 -19.74 13.75 -20.16
N MET A 85 -19.38 13.07 -19.07
CA MET A 85 -18.24 13.46 -18.21
C MET A 85 -16.90 13.44 -18.98
N ALA A 86 -16.81 12.64 -20.05
CA ALA A 86 -15.60 12.44 -20.83
C ALA A 86 -15.53 13.30 -22.10
N THR A 87 -16.52 14.15 -22.35
CA THR A 87 -16.62 14.90 -23.60
C THR A 87 -17.07 16.34 -23.38
N HIS A 88 -16.70 17.23 -24.30
CA HIS A 88 -17.16 18.61 -24.36
C HIS A 88 -17.43 19.02 -25.81
N LEU A 89 -18.11 20.15 -26.02
CA LEU A 89 -18.39 20.67 -27.35
C LEU A 89 -17.30 21.64 -27.80
N VAL A 90 -16.79 21.45 -29.02
CA VAL A 90 -15.92 22.39 -29.74
C VAL A 90 -16.54 22.62 -31.11
N ASP A 91 -16.89 23.87 -31.44
CA ASP A 91 -17.53 24.24 -32.71
C ASP A 91 -18.75 23.36 -33.07
N GLY A 92 -19.56 23.03 -32.06
CA GLY A 92 -20.76 22.18 -32.20
C GLY A 92 -20.49 20.68 -32.33
N SER A 93 -19.22 20.25 -32.35
CA SER A 93 -18.81 18.84 -32.40
C SER A 93 -18.42 18.34 -31.01
N LEU A 94 -18.81 17.10 -30.70
CA LEU A 94 -18.44 16.46 -29.44
C LEU A 94 -17.00 15.95 -29.50
N CYS A 95 -16.13 16.47 -28.63
CA CYS A 95 -14.73 16.10 -28.51
C CYS A 95 -14.47 15.40 -27.17
N VAL A 96 -13.56 14.41 -27.19
CA VAL A 96 -13.12 13.75 -25.95
C VAL A 96 -12.20 14.70 -25.17
N ASN A 97 -12.39 14.75 -23.86
CA ASN A 97 -11.56 15.56 -22.98
C ASN A 97 -10.11 15.05 -22.98
N THR A 98 -9.17 15.98 -22.98
CA THR A 98 -7.73 15.71 -22.86
C THR A 98 -7.22 16.08 -21.46
N LEU A 99 -5.97 15.71 -21.13
CA LEU A 99 -5.33 16.17 -19.89
C LEU A 99 -5.29 17.71 -19.80
N SER A 100 -4.98 18.38 -20.91
CA SER A 100 -5.02 19.85 -21.01
C SER A 100 -6.41 20.40 -20.71
N TYR A 101 -7.46 19.78 -21.25
CA TYR A 101 -8.84 20.16 -20.95
C TYR A 101 -9.17 20.01 -19.46
N LEU A 102 -8.74 18.92 -18.81
CA LEU A 102 -8.94 18.76 -17.36
C LEU A 102 -8.21 19.85 -16.56
N LEU A 103 -6.95 20.15 -16.89
CA LEU A 103 -6.18 21.19 -16.20
C LEU A 103 -6.80 22.59 -16.35
N LEU A 104 -7.49 22.87 -17.47
CA LEU A 104 -8.21 24.12 -17.67
C LEU A 104 -9.55 24.19 -16.94
N ASN A 105 -10.23 23.07 -16.73
CA ASN A 105 -11.63 23.05 -16.29
C ASN A 105 -11.85 22.44 -14.89
N CYS A 106 -10.79 21.91 -14.27
CA CYS A 106 -10.82 21.34 -12.93
C CYS A 106 -9.95 22.12 -11.95
N GLU A 107 -10.30 22.00 -10.67
CA GLU A 107 -9.46 22.51 -9.57
C GLU A 107 -8.51 21.43 -9.06
N LEU A 108 -8.93 20.17 -9.16
CA LEU A 108 -8.15 18.99 -8.80
C LEU A 108 -8.11 18.02 -9.98
N VAL A 109 -6.91 17.59 -10.38
CA VAL A 109 -6.72 16.55 -11.39
C VAL A 109 -5.99 15.37 -10.77
N VAL A 110 -6.64 14.20 -10.76
CA VAL A 110 -6.07 12.95 -10.27
C VAL A 110 -5.58 12.10 -11.45
N LEU A 111 -4.27 11.88 -11.48
CA LEU A 111 -3.61 10.98 -12.42
C LEU A 111 -3.76 9.54 -11.92
N SER A 112 -4.40 8.67 -12.71
CA SER A 112 -4.81 7.33 -12.27
C SER A 112 -4.23 6.19 -13.10
N ALA A 113 -3.18 6.49 -13.86
CA ALA A 113 -2.36 5.51 -14.53
C ALA A 113 -1.66 4.56 -13.54
N ASN A 114 -1.35 3.35 -14.01
CA ASN A 114 -0.49 2.43 -13.27
C ASN A 114 0.99 2.89 -13.31
N SER A 115 1.86 2.19 -12.57
CA SER A 115 3.28 2.53 -12.45
C SER A 115 4.03 2.64 -13.78
N ASN A 116 3.61 1.92 -14.83
CA ASN A 116 4.28 1.98 -16.13
C ASN A 116 4.12 3.33 -16.86
N TYR A 117 3.12 4.12 -16.48
CA TYR A 117 2.74 5.31 -17.23
C TYR A 117 2.58 6.56 -16.35
N ILE A 118 2.43 6.39 -15.04
CA ILE A 118 2.12 7.49 -14.11
C ILE A 118 3.22 8.56 -14.08
N GLU A 119 4.47 8.19 -14.28
CA GLU A 119 5.60 9.12 -14.26
C GLU A 119 5.57 10.05 -15.46
N ASP A 120 5.33 9.50 -16.66
CA ASP A 120 5.17 10.29 -17.87
C ASP A 120 3.92 11.16 -17.80
N ASP A 121 2.83 10.65 -17.22
CA ASP A 121 1.62 11.43 -16.99
C ASP A 121 1.85 12.58 -16.02
N LEU A 122 2.66 12.38 -14.98
CA LEU A 122 2.99 13.44 -14.05
C LEU A 122 3.89 14.50 -14.70
N LYS A 123 4.90 14.09 -15.47
CA LYS A 123 5.77 15.01 -16.21
C LYS A 123 4.95 15.86 -17.18
N GLU A 124 4.07 15.22 -17.94
CA GLU A 124 3.20 15.89 -18.89
C GLU A 124 2.19 16.82 -18.21
N ALA A 125 1.57 16.38 -17.10
CA ALA A 125 0.67 17.22 -16.32
C ALA A 125 1.36 18.47 -15.77
N CYS A 126 2.59 18.33 -15.26
CA CYS A 126 3.40 19.47 -14.82
C CYS A 126 3.68 20.43 -15.97
N ARG A 127 4.16 19.92 -17.12
CA ARG A 127 4.47 20.72 -18.31
C ARG A 127 3.25 21.50 -18.80
N LEU A 128 2.12 20.81 -18.98
CA LEU A 128 0.87 21.43 -19.43
C LEU A 128 0.35 22.45 -18.42
N ARG A 129 0.43 22.16 -17.12
CA ARG A 129 -0.02 23.10 -16.08
C ARG A 129 0.74 24.42 -16.15
N ASP A 130 2.04 24.37 -16.40
CA ASP A 130 2.90 25.54 -16.55
C ASP A 130 2.58 26.28 -17.88
N GLU A 131 2.43 25.57 -19.00
CA GLU A 131 2.09 26.16 -20.31
C GLU A 131 0.71 26.83 -20.33
N LEU A 132 -0.26 26.25 -19.63
CA LEU A 132 -1.63 26.76 -19.49
C LEU A 132 -1.74 27.87 -18.45
N ASN A 133 -0.65 28.17 -17.71
CA ASN A 133 -0.62 29.11 -16.60
C ASN A 133 -1.69 28.80 -15.53
N ARG A 134 -1.80 27.51 -15.16
CA ARG A 134 -2.79 26.98 -14.21
C ARG A 134 -2.15 26.49 -12.91
N GLU A 135 -1.30 27.31 -12.31
CA GLU A 135 -0.54 26.95 -11.11
C GLU A 135 -1.38 26.55 -9.88
N GLU A 136 -2.63 27.03 -9.79
CA GLU A 136 -3.56 26.77 -8.68
C GLU A 136 -4.33 25.43 -8.80
N VAL A 137 -4.09 24.68 -9.87
CA VAL A 137 -4.68 23.35 -10.04
C VAL A 137 -3.83 22.34 -9.31
N VAL A 138 -4.46 21.63 -8.38
CA VAL A 138 -3.81 20.58 -7.60
C VAL A 138 -3.73 19.32 -8.43
N ILE A 139 -2.52 18.80 -8.60
CA ILE A 139 -2.28 17.49 -9.21
C ILE A 139 -2.21 16.47 -8.07
N ALA A 140 -2.91 15.35 -8.24
CA ALA A 140 -2.85 14.21 -7.35
C ALA A 140 -2.56 12.93 -8.15
N CYS A 141 -2.17 11.86 -7.47
CA CYS A 141 -2.03 10.55 -8.09
C CYS A 141 -2.82 9.47 -7.35
N LEU A 142 -3.19 8.43 -8.10
CA LEU A 142 -3.76 7.17 -7.64
C LEU A 142 -2.91 6.04 -8.23
N VAL A 143 -1.66 5.93 -7.76
CA VAL A 143 -0.76 4.83 -8.13
C VAL A 143 -0.58 3.89 -6.95
N GLY A 144 -0.82 2.61 -7.18
CA GLY A 144 -0.78 1.57 -6.15
C GLY A 144 0.47 0.72 -6.12
N SER A 145 1.56 1.12 -6.77
CA SER A 145 2.79 0.35 -6.86
C SER A 145 4.04 1.21 -6.72
N PHE A 146 5.16 0.54 -6.42
CA PHE A 146 6.48 1.15 -6.50
C PHE A 146 6.84 1.44 -7.96
N CYS A 147 7.54 2.55 -8.17
CA CYS A 147 8.24 2.82 -9.42
C CYS A 147 9.66 2.24 -9.31
N HIS A 148 10.27 1.94 -10.45
CA HIS A 148 11.62 1.37 -10.49
C HIS A 148 12.45 2.05 -11.58
N ASP A 149 13.62 2.51 -11.19
CA ASP A 149 14.62 3.03 -12.14
C ASP A 149 15.64 1.94 -12.44
N GLU A 150 15.58 1.41 -13.66
CA GLU A 150 16.47 0.36 -14.16
C GLU A 150 17.94 0.81 -14.19
N LEU A 151 18.24 2.11 -14.37
CA LEU A 151 19.62 2.61 -14.45
C LEU A 151 20.29 2.66 -13.09
N THR A 152 19.55 3.06 -12.06
CA THR A 152 20.06 3.16 -10.68
C THR A 152 19.72 1.94 -9.83
N SER A 153 18.96 0.98 -10.38
CA SER A 153 18.42 -0.19 -9.67
C SER A 153 17.67 0.20 -8.38
N ARG A 154 17.01 1.36 -8.38
CA ARG A 154 16.35 1.92 -7.20
C ARG A 154 14.84 1.84 -7.34
N SER A 155 14.19 1.27 -6.33
CA SER A 155 12.74 1.34 -6.18
C SER A 155 12.34 2.56 -5.35
N TYR A 156 11.32 3.31 -5.78
CA TYR A 156 10.88 4.55 -5.15
C TYR A 156 9.36 4.75 -5.21
N LEU A 157 8.87 5.73 -4.46
CA LEU A 157 7.49 6.21 -4.51
C LEU A 157 7.43 7.55 -5.25
N LEU A 158 6.41 7.72 -6.08
CA LEU A 158 6.20 8.96 -6.83
C LEU A 158 6.04 10.19 -5.90
N CYS A 159 5.30 10.05 -4.80
CA CYS A 159 5.15 11.10 -3.79
C CYS A 159 6.43 11.35 -3.00
N GLN A 160 7.39 10.41 -2.97
CA GLN A 160 8.71 10.66 -2.37
C GLN A 160 9.56 11.55 -3.29
N GLU A 161 9.53 11.29 -4.60
CA GLU A 161 10.26 12.10 -5.59
C GLU A 161 9.59 13.46 -5.81
N GLN A 162 8.27 13.56 -5.59
CA GLN A 162 7.51 14.82 -5.58
C GLN A 162 6.72 14.97 -4.27
N PRO A 163 7.33 15.42 -3.16
CA PRO A 163 6.69 15.52 -1.84
C PRO A 163 5.38 16.33 -1.80
N ASN A 164 5.24 17.35 -2.67
CA ASN A 164 4.02 18.14 -2.79
C ASN A 164 2.93 17.49 -3.67
N LEU A 165 3.17 16.33 -4.28
CA LEU A 165 2.14 15.62 -5.04
C LEU A 165 1.07 15.09 -4.07
N ALA A 166 -0.19 15.43 -4.31
CA ALA A 166 -1.28 14.87 -3.52
C ALA A 166 -1.46 13.38 -3.85
N PHE A 167 -1.91 12.60 -2.87
CA PHE A 167 -2.18 11.19 -3.03
C PHE A 167 -3.65 10.91 -2.68
N PHE A 168 -4.38 10.29 -3.61
CA PHE A 168 -5.74 9.86 -3.38
C PHE A 168 -5.79 8.34 -3.26
N SER A 169 -6.31 7.85 -2.14
CA SER A 169 -6.49 6.42 -1.90
C SER A 169 -7.85 6.12 -1.30
N GLY A 170 -8.53 5.13 -1.84
CA GLY A 170 -9.69 4.51 -1.21
C GLY A 170 -9.62 3.00 -1.36
N PHE A 171 -10.26 2.30 -0.43
CA PHE A 171 -10.54 0.88 -0.61
C PHE A 171 -11.85 0.72 -1.36
N HIS A 172 -11.82 -0.08 -2.41
CA HIS A 172 -13.03 -0.61 -3.00
C HIS A 172 -12.82 -2.06 -3.39
N ARG A 173 -13.88 -2.87 -3.35
CA ARG A 173 -13.87 -4.18 -4.00
C ARG A 173 -14.24 -4.04 -5.47
N HIS A 174 -13.90 -5.04 -6.28
CA HIS A 174 -14.39 -5.10 -7.65
C HIS A 174 -15.92 -5.12 -7.64
N GLY A 175 -16.53 -4.12 -8.27
CA GLY A 175 -17.99 -3.98 -8.34
C GLY A 175 -18.64 -3.23 -7.17
N ALA A 176 -17.92 -2.97 -6.07
CA ALA A 176 -18.47 -2.24 -4.91
C ALA A 176 -19.02 -0.87 -5.29
N LEU A 177 -18.25 -0.08 -6.06
CA LEU A 177 -18.67 1.24 -6.51
C LEU A 177 -19.85 1.23 -7.48
N ARG A 178 -20.21 0.06 -8.05
CA ARG A 178 -21.38 -0.06 -8.92
C ARG A 178 -22.63 -0.50 -8.16
N ASN A 179 -22.51 -0.82 -6.88
CA ASN A 179 -23.65 -1.13 -6.02
C ASN A 179 -24.19 0.18 -5.41
N PRO A 180 -25.45 0.57 -5.70
CA PRO A 180 -26.01 1.84 -5.22
C PRO A 180 -26.15 1.89 -3.69
N CYS A 181 -26.21 0.72 -3.04
CA CYS A 181 -26.35 0.61 -1.58
C CYS A 181 -25.00 0.50 -0.86
N ASP A 182 -23.88 0.47 -1.58
CA ASP A 182 -22.55 0.36 -0.99
C ASP A 182 -21.92 1.74 -0.80
N SER A 183 -21.11 1.89 0.23
CA SER A 183 -20.40 3.13 0.56
C SER A 183 -18.97 2.83 0.94
N PHE A 184 -18.06 3.75 0.68
CA PHE A 184 -16.65 3.54 0.96
C PHE A 184 -15.97 4.80 1.48
N THR A 185 -14.91 4.56 2.25
CA THR A 185 -14.07 5.62 2.79
C THR A 185 -12.78 5.73 1.98
N ALA A 186 -12.30 6.95 1.84
CA ALA A 186 -11.07 7.28 1.16
C ALA A 186 -10.33 8.38 1.92
N ASN A 187 -9.04 8.51 1.63
CA ASN A 187 -8.20 9.60 2.05
C ASN A 187 -7.74 10.41 0.84
N PHE A 188 -7.78 11.73 0.98
CA PHE A 188 -7.02 12.64 0.14
C PHE A 188 -5.88 13.23 0.98
N CYS A 189 -4.66 12.82 0.65
CA CYS A 189 -3.47 13.20 1.39
C CYS A 189 -2.65 14.26 0.64
N HIS A 190 -2.28 15.34 1.32
CA HIS A 190 -1.37 16.35 0.82
C HIS A 190 -0.57 16.96 1.98
N PRO A 191 0.75 17.20 1.87
CA PRO A 191 1.57 17.64 3.00
C PRO A 191 1.12 18.97 3.62
N GLU A 192 0.40 19.81 2.88
CA GLU A 192 -0.24 21.02 3.39
C GLU A 192 -1.70 20.76 3.81
N ALA A 193 -2.02 20.97 5.09
CA ALA A 193 -3.33 20.69 5.69
C ALA A 193 -4.51 21.39 5.00
N ILE A 194 -4.37 22.66 4.61
CA ILE A 194 -5.47 23.40 3.95
C ILE A 194 -5.77 22.82 2.57
N THR A 195 -4.74 22.45 1.81
CA THR A 195 -4.91 21.78 0.52
C THR A 195 -5.51 20.40 0.69
N ALA A 196 -5.12 19.64 1.71
CA ALA A 196 -5.75 18.37 2.03
C ALA A 196 -7.26 18.53 2.32
N LEU A 197 -7.64 19.55 3.10
CA LEU A 197 -9.03 19.84 3.47
C LEU A 197 -9.90 20.22 2.27
N PHE A 198 -9.43 21.13 1.41
CA PHE A 198 -10.19 21.50 0.21
C PHE A 198 -10.27 20.35 -0.80
N GLY A 199 -9.17 19.61 -0.98
CA GLY A 199 -9.14 18.48 -1.91
C GLY A 199 -10.04 17.33 -1.47
N SER A 200 -10.07 17.01 -0.16
CA SER A 200 -10.99 16.02 0.37
C SER A 200 -12.44 16.47 0.18
N ARG A 201 -12.77 17.73 0.46
CA ARG A 201 -14.12 18.29 0.28
C ARG A 201 -14.58 18.30 -1.18
N LEU A 202 -13.68 18.53 -2.13
CA LEU A 202 -13.97 18.42 -3.56
C LEU A 202 -14.35 16.99 -3.95
N LEU A 203 -13.58 16.00 -3.49
CA LEU A 203 -13.81 14.59 -3.79
C LEU A 203 -15.04 14.02 -3.05
N ASP A 204 -15.27 14.44 -1.82
CA ASP A 204 -16.41 14.03 -0.97
C ASP A 204 -17.76 14.44 -1.60
N LYS A 205 -17.79 15.56 -2.32
CA LYS A 205 -18.98 16.04 -3.03
C LYS A 205 -19.28 15.30 -4.34
N LEU A 206 -18.41 14.40 -4.81
CA LEU A 206 -18.62 13.72 -6.09
C LEU A 206 -19.77 12.71 -6.04
N SER A 207 -20.00 12.09 -4.88
CA SER A 207 -21.06 11.10 -4.68
C SER A 207 -21.43 11.00 -3.21
N PRO A 208 -22.72 10.77 -2.87
CA PRO A 208 -23.10 10.51 -1.48
C PRO A 208 -22.53 9.19 -0.92
N ASN A 209 -22.01 8.30 -1.78
CA ASN A 209 -21.48 6.99 -1.36
C ASN A 209 -19.96 7.00 -1.12
N ILE A 210 -19.27 8.12 -1.38
CA ILE A 210 -17.86 8.28 -1.02
C ILE A 210 -17.75 9.19 0.21
N GLN A 211 -16.91 8.79 1.16
CA GLN A 211 -16.53 9.63 2.30
C GLN A 211 -15.03 9.88 2.23
N VAL A 212 -14.61 11.12 1.92
CA VAL A 212 -13.19 11.46 1.75
C VAL A 212 -12.70 12.30 2.91
N THR A 213 -11.76 11.75 3.65
CA THR A 213 -11.14 12.42 4.81
C THR A 213 -9.78 13.00 4.43
N PRO A 214 -9.45 14.22 4.91
CA PRO A 214 -8.17 14.85 4.62
C PRO A 214 -7.04 14.17 5.40
N GLY A 215 -5.83 14.20 4.86
CA GLY A 215 -4.63 13.77 5.56
C GLY A 215 -3.37 14.47 5.05
N ILE A 216 -2.28 14.41 5.82
CA ILE A 216 -0.98 14.98 5.41
C ILE A 216 0.00 13.92 4.90
N HIS A 217 -0.31 12.65 5.12
CA HIS A 217 0.59 11.51 4.93
C HIS A 217 0.51 10.91 3.52
N ASN A 218 0.89 11.69 2.51
CA ASN A 218 0.84 11.27 1.10
C ASN A 218 1.85 10.15 0.76
N ILE A 219 3.10 10.26 1.23
CA ILE A 219 4.15 9.26 0.99
C ILE A 219 3.81 7.95 1.69
N GLU A 220 3.39 7.99 2.96
CA GLU A 220 3.01 6.80 3.73
C GLU A 220 1.76 6.16 3.13
N GLY A 221 0.80 6.99 2.68
CA GLY A 221 -0.35 6.58 1.90
C GLY A 221 0.03 5.73 0.69
N GLN A 222 0.95 6.25 -0.13
CA GLN A 222 1.41 5.54 -1.32
C GLN A 222 2.19 4.28 -0.97
N TYR A 223 3.07 4.33 0.03
CA TYR A 223 3.81 3.15 0.50
C TYR A 223 2.85 2.03 0.89
N ILE A 224 1.86 2.35 1.72
CA ILE A 224 0.86 1.39 2.20
C ILE A 224 0.10 0.78 1.03
N LYS A 225 -0.30 1.60 0.05
CA LYS A 225 -0.99 1.12 -1.15
C LYS A 225 -0.15 0.09 -1.92
N ALA A 226 1.15 0.33 -2.03
CA ALA A 226 2.08 -0.56 -2.71
C ALA A 226 2.37 -1.83 -1.91
N ALA A 227 2.70 -1.70 -0.62
CA ALA A 227 2.98 -2.83 0.26
C ALA A 227 1.77 -3.76 0.41
N LYS A 228 0.55 -3.23 0.57
CA LYS A 228 -0.65 -4.06 0.71
C LYS A 228 -0.90 -4.93 -0.53
N ASN A 229 -0.45 -4.51 -1.72
CA ASN A 229 -0.67 -5.28 -2.94
C ASN A 229 0.18 -6.55 -2.91
N ILE A 230 1.38 -6.50 -2.34
CA ILE A 230 2.23 -7.67 -2.10
C ILE A 230 1.60 -8.54 -1.00
N SER A 231 1.29 -7.94 0.16
CA SER A 231 0.73 -8.66 1.30
C SER A 231 -0.63 -9.31 1.00
N SER A 232 -1.42 -8.74 0.09
CA SER A 232 -2.67 -9.30 -0.41
C SER A 232 -2.46 -10.67 -1.09
N ILE A 233 -1.33 -10.89 -1.78
CA ILE A 233 -0.97 -12.19 -2.34
C ILE A 233 -0.79 -13.22 -1.22
N PHE A 234 -0.05 -12.88 -0.17
CA PHE A 234 0.13 -13.77 0.98
C PHE A 234 -1.21 -14.08 1.67
N ALA A 235 -2.05 -13.05 1.87
CA ALA A 235 -3.37 -13.23 2.47
C ALA A 235 -4.24 -14.20 1.65
N GLY A 236 -4.22 -14.08 0.32
CA GLY A 236 -4.91 -15.01 -0.58
C GLY A 236 -4.40 -16.44 -0.50
N PHE A 237 -3.08 -16.61 -0.36
CA PHE A 237 -2.46 -17.90 -0.10
C PHE A 237 -2.95 -18.48 1.23
N ALA A 238 -2.83 -17.72 2.32
CA ALA A 238 -3.20 -18.16 3.67
C ALA A 238 -4.68 -18.55 3.76
N HIS A 239 -5.58 -17.76 3.17
CA HIS A 239 -7.02 -18.05 3.12
C HIS A 239 -7.36 -19.31 2.34
N THR A 240 -6.48 -19.79 1.46
CA THR A 240 -6.75 -20.97 0.62
C THR A 240 -6.05 -22.20 1.16
N TYR A 241 -4.76 -22.07 1.51
CA TYR A 241 -3.94 -23.17 2.00
C TYR A 241 -4.24 -23.52 3.46
N HIS A 242 -4.45 -22.50 4.31
CA HIS A 242 -4.65 -22.67 5.75
C HIS A 242 -6.09 -22.41 6.19
N LYS A 243 -7.07 -22.48 5.27
CA LYS A 243 -8.49 -22.23 5.57
C LYS A 243 -9.04 -23.04 6.76
N ASP A 244 -8.50 -24.24 6.97
CA ASP A 244 -8.92 -25.17 8.02
C ASP A 244 -8.16 -24.96 9.35
N ASN A 245 -7.30 -23.93 9.46
CA ASN A 245 -6.52 -23.59 10.65
C ASN A 245 -7.08 -22.32 11.33
N PRO A 246 -8.06 -22.43 12.24
CA PRO A 246 -8.80 -21.28 12.75
C PRO A 246 -7.96 -20.29 13.57
N GLY A 247 -6.86 -20.73 14.20
CA GLY A 247 -5.96 -19.85 14.96
C GLY A 247 -4.84 -19.21 14.14
N LEU A 248 -4.39 -19.88 13.07
CA LEU A 248 -3.26 -19.43 12.26
C LEU A 248 -3.65 -18.26 11.36
N LEU A 249 -4.81 -18.36 10.70
CA LEU A 249 -5.23 -17.34 9.73
C LEU A 249 -5.36 -15.94 10.35
N PRO A 250 -6.03 -15.74 11.51
CA PRO A 250 -6.05 -14.43 12.16
C PRO A 250 -4.65 -13.91 12.51
N THR A 251 -3.75 -14.79 12.94
CA THR A 251 -2.35 -14.43 13.26
C THR A 251 -1.62 -13.91 12.03
N LEU A 252 -1.75 -14.59 10.89
CA LEU A 252 -1.12 -14.17 9.63
C LEU A 252 -1.67 -12.83 9.13
N LEU A 253 -3.00 -12.64 9.18
CA LEU A 253 -3.62 -11.40 8.71
C LEU A 253 -3.24 -10.20 9.58
N THR A 254 -3.15 -10.39 10.91
CA THR A 254 -2.66 -9.35 11.82
C THR A 254 -1.21 -9.02 11.54
N LEU A 255 -0.35 -10.03 11.39
CA LEU A 255 1.06 -9.82 11.09
C LEU A 255 1.27 -9.08 9.75
N LEU A 256 0.54 -9.45 8.70
CA LEU A 256 0.61 -8.77 7.40
C LEU A 256 0.18 -7.30 7.49
N LEU A 257 -0.84 -7.00 8.29
CA LEU A 257 -1.28 -5.63 8.54
C LEU A 257 -0.18 -4.85 9.27
N ASP A 258 0.32 -5.39 10.38
CA ASP A 258 1.34 -4.75 11.20
C ASP A 258 2.61 -4.48 10.39
N GLN A 259 3.05 -5.44 9.58
CA GLN A 259 4.19 -5.27 8.67
C GLN A 259 3.99 -4.13 7.67
N CYS A 260 2.79 -4.01 7.06
CA CYS A 260 2.51 -2.87 6.17
C CYS A 260 2.59 -1.52 6.91
N LEU A 261 2.14 -1.46 8.16
CA LEU A 261 2.16 -0.23 8.97
C LEU A 261 3.57 0.09 9.48
N ASP A 262 4.30 -0.88 10.01
CA ASP A 262 5.67 -0.71 10.51
C ASP A 262 6.63 -0.27 9.39
N GLN A 263 6.50 -0.85 8.20
CA GLN A 263 7.28 -0.45 7.04
C GLN A 263 6.99 1.01 6.64
N ALA A 264 5.71 1.39 6.58
CA ALA A 264 5.32 2.78 6.29
C ALA A 264 5.81 3.75 7.37
N ALA A 265 5.87 3.32 8.63
CA ALA A 265 6.38 4.13 9.73
C ALA A 265 7.90 4.36 9.65
N LYS A 266 8.65 3.39 9.12
CA LYS A 266 10.07 3.58 8.76
C LYS A 266 10.23 4.54 7.59
N VAL A 267 9.37 4.46 6.58
CA VAL A 267 9.36 5.39 5.44
C VAL A 267 9.09 6.81 5.90
N SER A 268 8.15 7.00 6.84
CA SER A 268 7.85 8.31 7.45
C SER A 268 9.09 8.94 8.10
N MET A 269 9.92 8.14 8.78
CA MET A 269 11.17 8.61 9.39
C MET A 269 12.22 9.07 8.37
N LYS A 270 12.15 8.60 7.12
CA LYS A 270 13.07 8.97 6.03
C LYS A 270 12.62 10.20 5.23
N ARG A 271 11.46 10.76 5.54
CA ARG A 271 10.96 11.96 4.86
C ARG A 271 11.87 13.15 5.07
N ILE A 272 12.24 13.81 3.96
CA ILE A 272 13.02 15.05 4.00
C ILE A 272 12.23 16.24 4.57
N ASP A 273 10.89 16.20 4.44
CA ASP A 273 9.97 17.26 4.85
C ASP A 273 9.29 16.98 6.20
N ARG A 274 9.66 15.91 6.92
CA ARG A 274 8.99 15.46 8.14
C ARG A 274 8.77 16.56 9.18
N LYS A 275 9.81 17.38 9.42
CA LYS A 275 9.73 18.48 10.39
C LYS A 275 8.68 19.51 9.98
N ALA A 276 8.72 19.94 8.71
CA ALA A 276 7.76 20.88 8.16
C ALA A 276 6.33 20.30 8.16
N LEU A 277 6.19 18.99 7.91
CA LEU A 277 4.92 18.27 7.92
C LEU A 277 4.15 18.44 9.24
N TYR A 278 4.84 18.52 10.38
CA TYR A 278 4.18 18.66 11.68
C TYR A 278 4.26 20.08 12.27
N GLU A 279 5.32 20.83 11.99
CA GLU A 279 5.57 22.13 12.63
C GLU A 279 5.12 23.35 11.81
N GLN A 280 4.92 23.19 10.49
CA GLN A 280 4.64 24.31 9.57
C GLN A 280 3.22 24.28 9.00
N GLN A 281 2.28 23.64 9.71
CA GLN A 281 0.87 23.61 9.33
C GLN A 281 0.15 24.90 9.74
N LEU A 282 -0.88 25.29 8.98
CA LEU A 282 -1.74 26.42 9.33
C LEU A 282 -2.47 26.22 10.67
N PHE A 283 -2.78 24.97 10.99
CA PHE A 283 -3.41 24.54 12.22
C PHE A 283 -2.92 23.13 12.60
N PRO A 284 -3.01 22.72 13.89
CA PRO A 284 -2.61 21.39 14.32
C PRO A 284 -3.34 20.29 13.55
N ILE A 285 -2.66 19.18 13.27
CA ILE A 285 -3.24 18.13 12.42
C ILE A 285 -4.42 17.44 13.09
N THR A 286 -4.57 17.60 14.41
CA THR A 286 -5.75 17.14 15.17
C THR A 286 -7.05 17.74 14.65
N GLU A 287 -7.01 18.96 14.11
CA GLU A 287 -8.17 19.61 13.48
C GLU A 287 -8.53 18.99 12.10
N LEU A 288 -7.64 18.16 11.51
CA LEU A 288 -7.97 17.33 10.34
C LEU A 288 -8.62 15.99 10.73
N GLY A 289 -8.82 15.73 12.03
CA GLY A 289 -9.38 14.48 12.54
C GLY A 289 -8.35 13.46 13.04
N TYR A 290 -7.07 13.85 13.18
CA TYR A 290 -6.09 13.04 13.90
C TYR A 290 -6.39 13.11 15.42
N GLY A 291 -6.25 12.00 16.13
CA GLY A 291 -6.44 11.97 17.59
C GLY A 291 -5.29 12.63 18.36
N VAL A 292 -4.07 12.55 17.82
CA VAL A 292 -2.87 13.18 18.36
C VAL A 292 -1.97 13.72 17.25
N GLN A 293 -1.14 14.71 17.59
CA GLN A 293 -0.23 15.35 16.63
C GLN A 293 0.87 14.40 16.12
N LEU A 294 1.28 13.42 16.95
CA LEU A 294 2.40 12.55 16.64
C LEU A 294 2.32 11.20 17.38
N ILE A 295 2.63 10.11 16.69
CA ILE A 295 2.74 8.75 17.26
C ILE A 295 4.12 8.19 16.88
N GLU A 296 5.08 8.29 17.78
CA GLU A 296 6.46 7.84 17.56
C GLU A 296 6.78 6.59 18.37
N ALA A 297 7.52 5.65 17.77
CA ALA A 297 8.16 4.55 18.49
C ALA A 297 9.65 4.83 18.61
N ALA A 298 10.20 4.57 19.80
CA ALA A 298 11.61 4.73 20.09
C ALA A 298 12.21 3.42 20.62
N ILE A 299 13.49 3.21 20.34
CA ILE A 299 14.28 2.09 20.88
C ILE A 299 15.38 2.63 21.77
N LEU A 300 15.74 1.86 22.81
CA LEU A 300 16.92 2.13 23.61
C LEU A 300 18.14 1.59 22.87
N ARG A 301 19.08 2.48 22.51
CA ARG A 301 20.34 2.13 21.86
C ARG A 301 21.47 2.89 22.56
N ASP A 302 22.50 2.17 22.97
CA ASP A 302 23.70 2.72 23.63
C ASP A 302 23.39 3.63 24.85
N GLY A 303 22.33 3.30 25.60
CA GLY A 303 21.89 4.05 26.78
C GLY A 303 21.01 5.27 26.51
N GLY A 304 20.66 5.54 25.25
CA GLY A 304 19.75 6.63 24.85
C GLY A 304 18.51 6.14 24.11
N MET A 305 17.39 6.86 24.24
CA MET A 305 16.18 6.59 23.45
C MET A 305 16.31 7.27 22.09
N ALA A 306 16.17 6.51 21.01
CA ALA A 306 16.17 7.00 19.65
C ALA A 306 14.84 6.69 18.97
N THR A 307 14.14 7.71 18.45
CA THR A 307 12.94 7.53 17.64
C THR A 307 13.31 6.82 16.34
N VAL A 308 12.59 5.73 16.03
CA VAL A 308 12.87 4.88 14.86
C VAL A 308 11.66 4.61 13.98
N ARG A 309 10.44 4.94 14.42
CA ARG A 309 9.22 4.81 13.61
C ARG A 309 8.25 5.95 13.91
N ASP A 310 7.51 6.36 12.90
CA ASP A 310 6.43 7.35 13.00
C ASP A 310 5.13 6.77 12.42
N HIS A 311 4.20 6.43 13.31
CA HIS A 311 2.91 5.82 13.02
C HIS A 311 1.77 6.85 12.91
N THR A 312 2.06 8.14 12.82
CA THR A 312 1.01 9.18 12.87
C THR A 312 -0.02 9.00 11.76
N PHE A 313 0.39 8.53 10.57
CA PHE A 313 -0.51 8.19 9.46
C PHE A 313 -1.54 7.10 9.79
N SER A 314 -1.27 6.23 10.77
CA SER A 314 -2.16 5.10 11.12
C SER A 314 -3.51 5.54 11.68
N GLN A 315 -3.61 6.82 12.09
CA GLN A 315 -4.85 7.47 12.52
C GLN A 315 -5.83 7.67 11.34
N LEU A 316 -5.35 7.59 10.10
CA LEU A 316 -6.18 7.65 8.90
C LEU A 316 -6.88 6.29 8.69
N THR A 317 -8.07 6.15 9.27
CA THR A 317 -8.84 4.89 9.26
C THR A 317 -9.08 4.32 7.86
N ALA A 318 -9.28 5.16 6.83
CA ALA A 318 -9.51 4.66 5.48
C ALA A 318 -8.23 4.02 4.87
N MET A 319 -7.03 4.49 5.25
CA MET A 319 -5.78 3.81 4.89
C MET A 319 -5.66 2.43 5.57
N VAL A 320 -6.00 2.33 6.85
CA VAL A 320 -6.00 1.03 7.57
C VAL A 320 -7.04 0.08 6.99
N ALA A 321 -8.23 0.59 6.66
CA ALA A 321 -9.30 -0.17 6.03
C ALA A 321 -8.89 -0.69 4.64
N ASP A 322 -8.07 0.06 3.89
CA ASP A 322 -7.57 -0.36 2.59
C ASP A 322 -6.62 -1.56 2.64
N VAL A 323 -5.78 -1.62 3.67
CA VAL A 323 -4.94 -2.80 3.93
C VAL A 323 -5.83 -3.99 4.31
N LYS A 324 -6.64 -3.83 5.37
CA LYS A 324 -7.52 -4.90 5.88
C LYS A 324 -8.45 -5.45 4.81
N GLY A 325 -9.12 -4.57 4.07
CA GLY A 325 -10.06 -4.94 3.02
C GLY A 325 -9.40 -5.75 1.89
N SER A 326 -8.13 -5.48 1.60
CA SER A 326 -7.37 -6.18 0.55
C SER A 326 -6.87 -7.56 1.00
N MET A 327 -6.89 -7.84 2.29
CA MET A 327 -6.43 -9.10 2.90
C MET A 327 -7.59 -10.01 3.33
N MET A 328 -8.85 -9.56 3.22
CA MET A 328 -10.01 -10.33 3.65
C MET A 328 -10.82 -10.87 2.47
N GLN A 329 -11.24 -12.14 2.60
CA GLN A 329 -12.27 -12.70 1.72
C GLN A 329 -13.57 -11.86 1.79
N PRO A 330 -14.17 -11.49 0.65
CA PRO A 330 -15.46 -10.83 0.63
C PRO A 330 -16.59 -11.75 1.10
N GLN A 331 -17.62 -11.17 1.71
CA GLN A 331 -18.93 -11.82 1.80
C GLN A 331 -19.65 -11.83 0.44
N THR A 332 -19.48 -10.77 -0.34
CA THR A 332 -20.07 -10.58 -1.68
C THR A 332 -19.02 -10.04 -2.67
N GLY A 333 -19.13 -10.44 -3.94
CA GLY A 333 -18.19 -10.04 -5.00
C GLY A 333 -16.91 -10.89 -5.02
N LYS A 334 -15.93 -10.45 -5.83
CA LYS A 334 -14.64 -11.13 -6.00
C LYS A 334 -13.55 -10.43 -5.15
N PRO A 335 -12.58 -11.19 -4.59
CA PRO A 335 -11.42 -10.59 -3.92
C PRO A 335 -10.56 -9.78 -4.91
N THR A 336 -9.60 -9.02 -4.41
CA THR A 336 -8.68 -8.25 -5.27
C THR A 336 -7.87 -9.18 -6.18
N ARG A 337 -7.34 -8.67 -7.29
CA ARG A 337 -6.55 -9.49 -8.22
C ARG A 337 -5.28 -10.08 -7.59
N ASN A 338 -4.58 -9.29 -6.77
CA ASN A 338 -3.40 -9.76 -6.03
C ASN A 338 -3.78 -10.87 -5.02
N PHE A 339 -4.92 -10.73 -4.34
CA PHE A 339 -5.43 -11.80 -3.50
C PHE A 339 -5.70 -13.08 -4.29
N GLN A 340 -6.33 -12.98 -5.47
CA GLN A 340 -6.59 -14.13 -6.34
C GLN A 340 -5.29 -14.83 -6.80
N VAL A 341 -4.20 -14.08 -7.05
CA VAL A 341 -2.86 -14.68 -7.30
C VAL A 341 -2.47 -15.60 -6.14
N GLY A 342 -2.64 -15.14 -4.90
CA GLY A 342 -2.39 -15.95 -3.70
C GLY A 342 -3.19 -17.25 -3.67
N GLN A 343 -4.48 -17.17 -4.02
CA GLN A 343 -5.34 -18.36 -4.08
C GLN A 343 -4.90 -19.37 -5.14
N ILE A 344 -4.45 -18.87 -6.30
CA ILE A 344 -3.90 -19.70 -7.38
C ILE A 344 -2.60 -20.34 -6.94
N LEU A 345 -1.69 -19.57 -6.34
CA LEU A 345 -0.43 -20.05 -5.78
C LEU A 345 -0.68 -21.19 -4.81
N ALA A 346 -1.58 -21.01 -3.83
CA ALA A 346 -1.94 -22.04 -2.87
C ALA A 346 -2.51 -23.31 -3.54
N THR A 347 -3.46 -23.15 -4.46
CA THR A 347 -4.10 -24.28 -5.16
C THR A 347 -3.09 -25.09 -5.96
N LYS A 348 -2.17 -24.43 -6.66
CA LYS A 348 -1.13 -25.08 -7.45
C LYS A 348 -0.06 -25.73 -6.57
N MET A 349 0.33 -25.09 -5.46
CA MET A 349 1.24 -25.68 -4.48
C MET A 349 0.65 -26.95 -3.84
N LEU A 350 -0.65 -26.95 -3.49
CA LEU A 350 -1.35 -28.15 -3.00
C LEU A 350 -1.35 -29.28 -4.04
N ALA A 351 -1.56 -28.95 -5.32
CA ALA A 351 -1.61 -29.95 -6.38
C ALA A 351 -0.23 -30.52 -6.74
N LEU A 352 0.81 -29.69 -6.72
CA LEU A 352 2.16 -30.05 -7.19
C LEU A 352 3.11 -30.43 -6.06
N ASN A 353 2.75 -30.16 -4.80
CA ASN A 353 3.58 -30.33 -3.62
C ASN A 353 4.95 -29.62 -3.72
N ARG A 354 4.95 -28.42 -4.31
CA ARG A 354 6.13 -27.55 -4.42
C ARG A 354 5.74 -26.11 -4.69
N CYS A 355 6.65 -25.19 -4.40
CA CYS A 355 6.64 -23.83 -4.93
C CYS A 355 6.73 -23.79 -6.48
N PRO A 356 6.34 -22.67 -7.12
CA PRO A 356 6.62 -22.44 -8.54
C PRO A 356 8.13 -22.45 -8.80
N SER A 357 8.53 -22.87 -10.00
CA SER A 357 9.93 -22.95 -10.45
C SER A 357 10.53 -21.56 -10.70
N GLY A 358 9.68 -20.54 -10.73
CA GLY A 358 10.02 -19.15 -10.94
C GLY A 358 8.77 -18.32 -11.21
N LEU A 359 8.97 -17.02 -11.44
CA LEU A 359 7.91 -16.08 -11.75
C LEU A 359 7.08 -16.48 -12.98
N GLU A 360 7.74 -16.89 -14.07
CA GLU A 360 7.04 -17.19 -15.34
C GLU A 360 6.03 -18.33 -15.17
N GLU A 361 6.36 -19.39 -14.41
CA GLU A 361 5.41 -20.47 -14.12
C GLU A 361 4.18 -19.97 -13.34
N LEU A 362 4.38 -19.07 -12.35
CA LEU A 362 3.26 -18.46 -11.62
C LEU A 362 2.38 -17.60 -12.54
N ILE A 363 3.00 -16.84 -13.45
CA ILE A 363 2.27 -16.04 -14.44
C ILE A 363 1.45 -16.95 -15.37
N ASP A 364 2.00 -18.06 -15.84
CA ASP A 364 1.29 -19.03 -16.67
C ASP A 364 0.09 -19.63 -15.92
N TRP A 365 0.26 -19.96 -14.63
CA TRP A 365 -0.86 -20.42 -13.79
C TRP A 365 -1.96 -19.37 -13.69
N CYS A 366 -1.61 -18.10 -13.46
CA CYS A 366 -2.57 -16.99 -13.42
C CYS A 366 -3.31 -16.83 -14.76
N GLN A 367 -2.59 -16.84 -15.88
CA GLN A 367 -3.19 -16.68 -17.20
C GLN A 367 -4.13 -17.83 -17.56
N SER A 368 -3.75 -19.07 -17.22
CA SER A 368 -4.59 -20.26 -17.45
C SER A 368 -5.94 -20.21 -16.71
N LEU A 369 -6.03 -19.41 -15.64
CA LEU A 369 -7.23 -19.20 -14.84
C LEU A 369 -7.88 -17.83 -15.09
N GLY A 370 -7.51 -17.14 -16.18
CA GLY A 370 -8.14 -15.90 -16.63
C GLY A 370 -7.61 -14.62 -15.97
N LEU A 371 -6.59 -14.69 -15.11
CA LEU A 371 -5.92 -13.51 -14.58
C LEU A 371 -4.84 -13.01 -15.55
N ARG A 372 -5.18 -11.99 -16.33
CA ARG A 372 -4.22 -11.32 -17.23
C ARG A 372 -3.08 -10.66 -16.43
N ARG A 373 -1.89 -10.55 -17.02
CA ARG A 373 -0.70 -9.93 -16.40
C ARG A 373 -0.89 -8.45 -16.03
N GLY A 374 -1.61 -7.68 -16.87
CA GLY A 374 -1.82 -6.26 -16.63
C GLY A 374 -2.68 -6.02 -15.39
N GLY A 375 -2.13 -5.39 -14.35
CA GLY A 375 -2.80 -5.11 -13.06
C GLY A 375 -2.43 -6.05 -11.91
N LEU A 376 -1.36 -6.84 -12.05
CA LEU A 376 -0.75 -7.63 -10.96
C LEU A 376 0.35 -6.82 -10.25
N GLU A 377 -0.01 -5.63 -9.75
CA GLU A 377 0.93 -4.67 -9.13
C GLU A 377 1.72 -5.25 -7.96
N GLY A 378 1.15 -6.21 -7.22
CA GLY A 378 1.83 -6.91 -6.15
C GLY A 378 2.98 -7.79 -6.66
N ILE A 379 2.79 -8.51 -7.78
CA ILE A 379 3.85 -9.31 -8.40
C ILE A 379 4.94 -8.40 -8.98
N THR A 380 4.55 -7.33 -9.66
CA THR A 380 5.51 -6.35 -10.20
C THR A 380 6.37 -5.77 -9.07
N SER A 381 5.75 -5.38 -7.95
CA SER A 381 6.49 -4.85 -6.79
C SER A 381 7.39 -5.90 -6.14
N LEU A 382 6.91 -7.14 -6.03
CA LEU A 382 7.66 -8.24 -5.40
C LEU A 382 8.95 -8.59 -6.16
N GLN A 383 9.00 -8.41 -7.48
CA GLN A 383 10.22 -8.63 -8.27
C GLN A 383 11.40 -7.78 -7.78
N TYR A 384 11.11 -6.55 -7.36
CA TYR A 384 12.10 -5.58 -6.92
C TYR A 384 12.21 -5.51 -5.39
N TRP A 385 11.75 -6.55 -4.69
CA TRP A 385 11.67 -6.54 -3.22
C TRP A 385 13.01 -6.29 -2.51
N PRO A 386 14.15 -6.91 -2.90
CA PRO A 386 15.44 -6.60 -2.28
C PRO A 386 15.81 -5.12 -2.40
N MET A 387 15.59 -4.51 -3.57
CA MET A 387 15.83 -3.08 -3.79
C MET A 387 14.87 -2.21 -2.96
N ILE A 388 13.62 -2.65 -2.73
CA ILE A 388 12.67 -1.94 -1.86
C ILE A 388 13.16 -1.99 -0.40
N LEU A 389 13.59 -3.16 0.09
CA LEU A 389 14.14 -3.30 1.45
C LEU A 389 15.32 -2.34 1.66
N GLU A 390 16.25 -2.29 0.70
CA GLU A 390 17.42 -1.41 0.74
C GLU A 390 17.02 0.08 0.72
N SER A 391 16.23 0.50 -0.28
CA SER A 391 15.75 1.88 -0.43
C SER A 391 15.15 2.45 0.86
N TYR A 392 14.33 1.66 1.55
CA TYR A 392 13.62 2.11 2.75
C TYR A 392 14.24 1.63 4.06
N SER A 393 15.37 0.92 4.01
CA SER A 393 16.04 0.32 5.18
C SER A 393 15.04 -0.43 6.06
N ILE A 394 14.18 -1.22 5.42
CA ILE A 394 13.21 -2.06 6.11
C ILE A 394 13.97 -3.21 6.76
N GLN A 395 13.76 -3.40 8.06
CA GLN A 395 14.35 -4.54 8.77
C GLN A 395 13.67 -5.83 8.31
N LEU A 396 14.44 -6.92 8.22
CA LEU A 396 13.93 -8.19 7.71
C LEU A 396 12.78 -8.76 8.57
N GLU A 397 12.79 -8.49 9.88
CA GLU A 397 11.68 -8.79 10.80
C GLU A 397 10.36 -8.07 10.43
N ASP A 398 10.44 -6.82 10.00
CA ASP A 398 9.29 -5.99 9.59
C ASP A 398 8.71 -6.42 8.23
N ALA A 399 9.31 -7.43 7.60
CA ALA A 399 9.07 -7.87 6.23
C ALA A 399 8.90 -9.39 6.09
N SER A 400 8.89 -10.14 7.20
CA SER A 400 9.06 -11.59 7.20
C SER A 400 8.09 -12.38 6.31
N MET A 401 6.82 -12.00 6.21
CA MET A 401 5.85 -12.70 5.34
C MET A 401 6.12 -12.40 3.87
N ILE A 402 6.48 -11.16 3.56
CA ILE A 402 6.85 -10.76 2.19
C ILE A 402 8.16 -11.44 1.78
N ASN A 403 9.15 -11.53 2.67
CA ASN A 403 10.41 -12.24 2.44
C ASN A 403 10.16 -13.73 2.15
N LEU A 404 9.28 -14.38 2.92
CA LEU A 404 8.90 -15.77 2.68
C LEU A 404 8.21 -15.94 1.32
N LEU A 405 7.29 -15.04 0.96
CA LEU A 405 6.65 -15.05 -0.35
C LEU A 405 7.67 -14.84 -1.48
N TYR A 406 8.59 -13.90 -1.30
CA TYR A 406 9.66 -13.63 -2.26
C TYR A 406 10.50 -14.88 -2.50
N ILE A 407 11.01 -15.52 -1.45
CA ILE A 407 11.82 -16.74 -1.57
C ILE A 407 11.03 -17.86 -2.24
N SER A 408 9.74 -18.00 -1.94
CA SER A 408 8.88 -19.02 -2.54
C SER A 408 8.75 -18.92 -4.06
N ILE A 409 9.05 -17.75 -4.65
CA ILE A 409 8.93 -17.49 -6.09
C ILE A 409 10.32 -17.30 -6.72
N PHE A 410 11.14 -16.45 -6.12
CA PHE A 410 12.41 -15.96 -6.68
C PHE A 410 13.66 -16.65 -6.11
N GLY A 411 13.53 -17.40 -5.02
CA GLY A 411 14.65 -18.11 -4.39
C GLY A 411 15.26 -19.22 -5.27
N THR A 412 16.41 -19.74 -4.87
CA THR A 412 17.00 -20.94 -5.51
C THR A 412 16.09 -22.16 -5.36
N ASN A 413 16.37 -23.26 -6.09
CA ASN A 413 15.60 -24.49 -5.95
C ASN A 413 15.59 -25.03 -4.51
N GLU A 414 16.71 -24.93 -3.83
CA GLU A 414 16.90 -25.32 -2.43
C GLU A 414 16.12 -24.40 -1.49
N ALA A 415 16.23 -23.08 -1.67
CA ALA A 415 15.52 -22.10 -0.87
C ALA A 415 14.00 -22.22 -1.03
N ARG A 416 13.51 -22.48 -2.26
CA ARG A 416 12.09 -22.72 -2.53
C ARG A 416 11.57 -24.00 -1.89
N LYS A 417 12.37 -25.06 -1.79
CA LYS A 417 11.98 -26.27 -1.04
C LYS A 417 11.78 -25.96 0.43
N ILE A 418 12.71 -25.21 1.04
CA ILE A 418 12.59 -24.76 2.44
C ILE A 418 11.36 -23.87 2.62
N ALA A 419 11.15 -22.89 1.73
CA ALA A 419 9.98 -22.03 1.77
C ALA A 419 8.67 -22.80 1.61
N TYR A 420 8.62 -23.82 0.75
CA TYR A 420 7.47 -24.71 0.62
C TYR A 420 7.16 -25.44 1.94
N GLU A 421 8.16 -25.99 2.62
CA GLU A 421 7.97 -26.67 3.91
C GLU A 421 7.45 -25.70 4.97
N VAL A 422 7.97 -24.48 5.02
CA VAL A 422 7.47 -23.44 5.95
C VAL A 422 6.04 -23.03 5.61
N LEU A 423 5.74 -22.75 4.34
CA LEU A 423 4.42 -22.30 3.89
C LEU A 423 3.34 -23.39 4.01
N SER A 424 3.69 -24.66 3.84
CA SER A 424 2.70 -25.75 3.82
C SER A 424 2.41 -26.31 5.22
N ASN A 425 3.37 -26.21 6.14
CA ASN A 425 3.25 -26.77 7.48
C ASN A 425 2.85 -25.67 8.49
N SER A 426 1.62 -25.75 9.01
CA SER A 426 1.10 -24.77 9.98
C SER A 426 2.00 -24.57 11.21
N ARG A 427 2.71 -25.62 11.67
CA ARG A 427 3.62 -25.51 12.81
C ARG A 427 4.89 -24.76 12.44
N GLU A 428 5.49 -25.07 11.30
CA GLU A 428 6.66 -24.33 10.80
C GLU A 428 6.29 -22.87 10.52
N LEU A 429 5.15 -22.59 9.89
CA LEU A 429 4.70 -21.23 9.63
C LEU A 429 4.47 -20.45 10.93
N THR A 430 3.85 -21.07 11.93
CA THR A 430 3.64 -20.43 13.25
C THR A 430 4.96 -20.15 13.95
N THR A 431 5.90 -21.10 13.92
CA THR A 431 7.24 -20.92 14.47
C THR A 431 7.96 -19.77 13.76
N TYR A 432 7.92 -19.74 12.44
CA TYR A 432 8.50 -18.68 11.63
C TYR A 432 7.91 -17.31 11.96
N CYS A 433 6.57 -17.22 12.13
CA CYS A 433 5.93 -15.98 12.59
C CYS A 433 6.50 -15.53 13.93
N LYS A 434 6.65 -16.43 14.90
CA LYS A 434 7.19 -16.13 16.24
C LYS A 434 8.66 -15.71 16.21
N GLU A 435 9.48 -16.41 15.45
CA GLU A 435 10.92 -16.13 15.36
C GLU A 435 11.20 -14.84 14.60
N SER A 436 10.37 -14.50 13.62
CA SER A 436 10.50 -13.27 12.84
C SER A 436 10.30 -11.97 13.62
N VAL A 437 9.84 -12.03 14.88
CA VAL A 437 9.57 -10.86 15.74
C VAL A 437 10.49 -10.76 16.95
N LYS A 438 11.44 -11.69 17.13
CA LYS A 438 12.25 -11.75 18.35
C LYS A 438 13.55 -10.97 18.25
N PRO A 439 13.87 -10.09 19.23
CA PRO A 439 15.22 -9.59 19.41
C PRO A 439 16.15 -10.74 19.85
N ILE A 440 17.39 -10.72 19.36
CA ILE A 440 18.44 -11.74 19.57
C ILE A 440 18.60 -12.12 21.05
N GLU A 441 18.48 -11.15 21.96
CA GLU A 441 18.65 -11.36 23.41
C GLU A 441 17.51 -12.16 24.04
N GLY A 442 16.26 -11.88 23.65
CA GLY A 442 15.09 -12.62 24.15
C GLY A 442 15.08 -14.07 23.65
N GLU A 443 15.64 -14.32 22.47
CA GLU A 443 15.82 -15.68 21.94
C GLU A 443 16.79 -16.49 22.81
N LYS A 444 17.96 -15.93 23.12
CA LYS A 444 18.96 -16.56 24.00
C LYS A 444 18.36 -16.92 25.35
N PHE A 445 17.59 -16.01 25.96
CA PHE A 445 16.94 -16.26 27.24
C PHE A 445 15.82 -17.31 27.14
N THR A 446 15.06 -17.32 26.04
CA THR A 446 14.05 -18.37 25.78
C THR A 446 14.72 -19.75 25.72
N LYS A 447 15.86 -19.87 25.01
CA LYS A 447 16.60 -21.13 24.91
C LYS A 447 17.12 -21.63 26.27
N LEU A 448 17.50 -20.72 27.17
CA LEU A 448 17.82 -21.07 28.55
C LEU A 448 16.59 -21.58 29.31
N LEU A 449 15.44 -20.90 29.18
CA LEU A 449 14.19 -21.27 29.83
C LEU A 449 13.66 -22.64 29.37
N ASP A 450 13.78 -22.95 28.08
CA ASP A 450 13.43 -24.27 27.54
C ASP A 450 14.28 -25.40 28.16
N ARG A 451 15.40 -25.03 28.79
CA ARG A 451 16.38 -25.92 29.43
C ARG A 451 16.48 -25.69 30.93
N LEU A 452 15.44 -25.16 31.57
CA LEU A 452 15.43 -24.89 33.03
C LEU A 452 15.74 -26.12 33.90
N ARG A 453 15.64 -27.33 33.35
CA ARG A 453 16.00 -28.59 34.03
C ARG A 453 17.51 -28.82 34.11
N ASP A 454 18.32 -28.13 33.32
CA ASP A 454 19.76 -28.09 33.44
C ASP A 454 20.14 -27.05 34.51
N LYS A 455 20.87 -27.49 35.54
CA LYS A 455 21.35 -26.63 36.63
C LYS A 455 22.20 -25.47 36.13
N ASN A 456 22.93 -25.63 35.04
CA ASN A 456 23.75 -24.55 34.47
C ASN A 456 22.87 -23.47 33.84
N ALA A 457 21.85 -23.84 33.06
CA ALA A 457 20.87 -22.87 32.54
C ALA A 457 20.10 -22.17 33.66
N GLU A 458 19.67 -22.91 34.68
CA GLU A 458 19.01 -22.37 35.87
C GLU A 458 19.91 -21.34 36.58
N GLN A 459 21.19 -21.66 36.82
CA GLN A 459 22.14 -20.76 37.48
C GLN A 459 22.38 -19.49 36.66
N ILE A 460 22.54 -19.60 35.34
CA ILE A 460 22.72 -18.44 34.46
C ILE A 460 21.51 -17.50 34.54
N ILE A 461 20.29 -18.05 34.50
CA ILE A 461 19.05 -17.27 34.64
C ILE A 461 18.98 -16.60 36.02
N VAL A 462 19.19 -17.35 37.10
CA VAL A 462 19.12 -16.83 38.48
C VAL A 462 20.16 -15.74 38.71
N LYS A 463 21.40 -15.93 38.25
CA LYS A 463 22.48 -14.93 38.31
C LYS A 463 22.09 -13.67 37.53
N SER A 464 21.51 -13.84 36.35
CA SER A 464 21.08 -12.70 35.51
C SER A 464 19.98 -11.88 36.18
N ILE A 465 19.00 -12.56 36.80
CA ILE A 465 17.91 -11.91 37.55
C ILE A 465 18.44 -11.24 38.82
N ALA A 466 19.28 -11.93 39.60
CA ALA A 466 19.80 -11.41 40.86
C ALA A 466 20.72 -10.19 40.68
N SER A 467 21.44 -10.12 39.56
CA SER A 467 22.33 -9.00 39.22
C SER A 467 21.67 -7.90 38.38
N ASN A 468 20.43 -8.12 37.91
CA ASN A 468 19.79 -7.29 36.88
C ASN A 468 20.71 -7.05 35.66
N PHE A 469 21.53 -8.04 35.31
CA PHE A 469 22.51 -7.95 34.24
C PHE A 469 22.59 -9.27 33.46
N ILE A 470 22.60 -9.19 32.13
CA ILE A 470 22.71 -10.36 31.26
C ILE A 470 24.13 -10.43 30.70
N ASP A 471 24.88 -11.47 31.09
CA ASP A 471 26.18 -11.76 30.47
C ASP A 471 25.96 -12.53 29.15
N ASN A 472 25.90 -11.76 28.06
CA ASN A 472 25.68 -12.30 26.72
C ASN A 472 26.75 -13.30 26.26
N ASN A 473 27.97 -13.25 26.81
CA ASN A 473 29.06 -14.17 26.46
C ASN A 473 28.92 -15.49 27.22
N GLU A 474 28.56 -15.45 28.50
CA GLU A 474 28.28 -16.65 29.31
C GLU A 474 27.13 -17.46 28.70
N ILE A 475 26.06 -16.78 28.25
CA ILE A 475 24.94 -17.44 27.58
C ILE A 475 25.35 -18.01 26.22
N ALA A 476 26.12 -17.25 25.43
CA ALA A 476 26.60 -17.72 24.12
C ALA A 476 27.46 -18.98 24.26
N ASN A 477 28.44 -18.98 25.17
CA ASN A 477 29.31 -20.14 25.41
C ASN A 477 28.51 -21.38 25.83
N TYR A 478 27.55 -21.24 26.75
CA TYR A 478 26.69 -22.34 27.18
C TYR A 478 25.82 -22.90 26.03
N LEU A 479 25.30 -22.03 25.16
CA LEU A 479 24.51 -22.44 24.00
C LEU A 479 25.39 -23.05 22.90
N ASP A 480 26.58 -22.51 22.65
CA ASP A 480 27.52 -22.97 21.62
C ASP A 480 28.06 -24.36 21.95
N ASP A 481 28.47 -24.60 23.20
CA ASP A 481 28.90 -25.92 23.70
C ASP A 481 27.80 -26.99 23.51
N TYR A 482 26.54 -26.57 23.47
CA TYR A 482 25.38 -27.46 23.28
C TYR A 482 24.95 -27.63 21.82
N THR A 483 25.16 -26.62 20.96
CA THR A 483 24.81 -26.72 19.52
C THR A 483 25.65 -27.74 18.76
N ALA A 484 26.76 -28.20 19.33
CA ALA A 484 27.57 -29.30 18.83
C ALA A 484 26.83 -30.67 18.86
N ILE A 485 25.69 -30.78 19.58
CA ILE A 485 24.90 -32.01 19.68
C ILE A 485 23.67 -31.88 18.77
N GLN A 486 23.73 -32.57 17.63
CA GLN A 486 22.89 -32.44 16.43
C GLN A 486 21.36 -32.58 16.65
N GLU A 487 20.62 -31.52 16.34
CA GLU A 487 19.32 -31.60 15.68
C GLU A 487 19.41 -30.81 14.36
N LYS A 488 18.87 -31.35 13.27
CA LYS A 488 18.75 -30.60 12.02
C LYS A 488 17.87 -29.38 12.30
N PRO A 489 18.32 -28.14 12.02
CA PRO A 489 17.53 -26.95 12.31
C PRO A 489 16.16 -27.04 11.62
N SER A 490 15.11 -26.51 12.25
CA SER A 490 13.78 -26.45 11.63
C SER A 490 13.83 -25.71 10.30
N TYR A 491 12.83 -25.93 9.44
CA TYR A 491 12.77 -25.21 8.16
C TYR A 491 12.59 -23.71 8.37
N SER A 492 11.85 -23.32 9.41
CA SER A 492 11.75 -21.93 9.88
C SER A 492 13.11 -21.29 10.19
N THR A 493 13.97 -21.95 10.98
CA THR A 493 15.32 -21.43 11.29
C THR A 493 16.21 -21.39 10.06
N GLN A 494 16.14 -22.39 9.18
CA GLN A 494 16.88 -22.39 7.91
C GLN A 494 16.44 -21.22 7.01
N LEU A 495 15.15 -20.94 6.94
CA LEU A 495 14.60 -19.84 6.15
C LEU A 495 15.05 -18.48 6.68
N ILE A 496 15.08 -18.28 8.00
CA ILE A 496 15.56 -17.02 8.59
C ILE A 496 17.01 -16.73 8.17
N ARG A 497 17.87 -17.76 8.16
CA ARG A 497 19.26 -17.61 7.70
C ARG A 497 19.31 -17.20 6.23
N LEU A 498 18.50 -17.81 5.37
CA LEU A 498 18.41 -17.43 3.95
C LEU A 498 17.94 -15.98 3.76
N ILE A 499 17.04 -15.52 4.63
CA ILE A 499 16.53 -14.14 4.58
C ILE A 499 17.57 -13.13 5.03
N GLN A 500 18.49 -13.49 5.93
CA GLN A 500 19.60 -12.64 6.33
C GLN A 500 20.61 -12.41 5.20
N ASP A 501 20.59 -13.25 4.17
CA ASP A 501 21.42 -13.14 2.97
C ASP A 501 20.71 -12.42 1.79
N LEU A 502 19.46 -11.97 1.97
CA LEU A 502 18.73 -11.13 1.00
C LEU A 502 19.25 -9.69 1.03
#